data_AF-A0A1H3HEV8-F1
#
_entry.id   AF-A0A1H3HEV8-F1
#
_cell.length_a   1.000
_cell.length_b   1.000
_cell.length_c   1.000
_cell.angle_alpha   90.00
_cell.angle_beta   90.00
_cell.angle_gamma   90.00
#
_symmetry.space_group_name_H-M   'P 1'
#
loop_
_entity.id
_entity.type
_entity.pdbx_description
1 polymer ?
#
loop_
_entity_poly.entity_id
_entity_poly.type
_entity_poly.pdbx_seq_one_letter_code
_entity_poly.pdbx_strand_id
1 'polypeptide(L)'
;MESDACAFVSQEAYNEMVGQVMPLRLKNENQRIDIRRKNKRLEQQEVAIHALMDENNQLIDNVEELRDKVGEWKAEADRLREQIENHDMCDGCEHNHAVLKAEQRAEALVIEVTALQEENNDLKKTVERLKRNRPVVGRPARVNPDFDDAVKSMETKVLPDGPGEDTGHQERDRFDGIVPMMAKHKVGKSYKAERLSPDRMEFRKRGCSRILVTMPSIKSVPQWSVNGEPRKGIEDAIEASRVTQVFE
;
A
#
# COMPACT_ATOMS: atom_id res chain seq x y z
N MET A 1 -28.41 2.24 70.06
CA MET A 1 -27.81 3.49 69.58
C MET A 1 -26.46 3.12 69.04
N GLU A 2 -26.39 2.87 67.73
CA GLU A 2 -25.13 2.59 67.04
C GLU A 2 -24.43 3.94 66.85
N SER A 3 -23.27 4.12 67.48
CA SER A 3 -22.49 5.34 67.33
C SER A 3 -21.76 5.30 65.99
N ASP A 4 -22.14 6.18 65.08
CA ASP A 4 -21.37 6.50 63.87
C ASP A 4 -19.97 6.96 64.28
N ALA A 5 -19.01 6.05 64.23
CA ALA A 5 -17.60 6.34 64.38
C ALA A 5 -17.12 7.00 63.08
N CYS A 6 -17.27 8.32 62.98
CA CYS A 6 -16.60 9.12 61.97
C CYS A 6 -15.08 9.01 62.20
N ALA A 7 -14.40 8.22 61.38
CA ALA A 7 -12.95 8.10 61.38
C ALA A 7 -12.33 9.46 61.04
N PHE A 8 -11.83 10.17 62.05
CA PHE A 8 -11.13 11.44 61.90
C PHE A 8 -9.74 11.15 61.30
N VAL A 9 -9.59 11.36 59.99
CA VAL A 9 -8.28 11.26 59.33
C VAL A 9 -7.40 12.38 59.89
N SER A 10 -6.23 12.04 60.41
CA SER A 10 -5.31 13.06 60.93
C SER A 10 -4.91 14.02 59.81
N GLN A 11 -4.72 15.30 60.15
CA GLN A 11 -4.32 16.34 59.20
C GLN A 11 -3.04 15.95 58.44
N GLU A 12 -2.13 15.21 59.08
CA GLU A 12 -0.91 14.68 58.48
C GLU A 12 -1.19 13.59 57.45
N ALA A 13 -2.07 12.62 57.74
CA ALA A 13 -2.47 11.58 56.79
C ALA A 13 -3.21 12.17 55.58
N TYR A 14 -4.00 13.23 55.80
CA TYR A 14 -4.64 13.98 54.71
C TYR A 14 -3.60 14.69 53.83
N ASN A 15 -2.64 15.40 54.44
CA ASN A 15 -1.59 16.10 53.71
C ASN A 15 -0.68 15.15 52.92
N GLU A 16 -0.39 13.96 53.46
CA GLU A 16 0.40 12.94 52.79
C GLU A 16 -0.35 12.32 51.59
N MET A 17 -1.65 12.02 51.75
CA MET A 17 -2.51 11.60 50.63
C MET A 17 -2.61 12.67 49.54
N VAL A 18 -2.85 13.93 49.91
CA VAL A 18 -2.95 15.04 48.94
C VAL A 18 -1.61 15.24 48.23
N GLY A 19 -0.49 15.14 48.94
CA GLY A 19 0.86 15.23 48.39
C GLY A 19 1.17 14.14 47.35
N GLN A 20 0.59 12.94 47.48
CA GLN A 20 0.75 11.85 46.52
C GLN A 20 -0.28 11.90 45.36
N VAL A 21 -1.51 12.35 45.62
CA VAL A 21 -2.60 12.38 44.63
C VAL A 21 -2.47 13.54 43.65
N MET A 22 -2.01 14.72 44.10
CA MET A 22 -1.87 15.90 43.24
C MET A 22 -0.90 15.69 42.05
N PRO A 23 0.32 15.13 42.25
CA PRO A 23 1.22 14.81 41.15
C PRO A 23 0.65 13.80 40.14
N LEU A 24 -0.12 12.81 40.62
CA LEU A 24 -0.78 11.82 39.76
C LEU A 24 -1.89 12.44 38.90
N ARG A 25 -2.69 13.34 39.48
CA ARG A 25 -3.69 14.12 38.72
C ARG A 25 -3.05 14.98 37.65
N LEU A 26 -1.98 15.71 37.99
CA LEU A 26 -1.20 16.51 37.04
C LEU A 26 -0.60 15.67 35.91
N LYS A 27 -0.05 14.49 36.22
CA LYS A 27 0.46 13.56 35.19
C LYS A 27 -0.65 13.07 34.27
N ASN A 28 -1.80 12.68 34.81
CA ASN A 28 -2.95 12.23 34.01
C ASN A 28 -3.52 13.37 33.14
N GLU A 29 -3.59 14.59 33.66
CA GLU A 29 -4.06 15.76 32.91
C GLU A 29 -3.11 16.07 31.74
N ASN A 30 -1.80 16.06 31.98
CA ASN A 30 -0.79 16.25 30.94
C ASN A 30 -0.86 15.15 29.87
N GLN A 31 -1.04 13.89 30.26
CA GLN A 31 -1.23 12.80 29.30
C GLN A 31 -2.48 12.99 28.43
N ARG A 32 -3.59 13.46 29.01
CA ARG A 32 -4.82 13.77 28.23
C ARG A 32 -4.59 14.90 27.24
N ILE A 33 -3.87 15.95 27.64
CA ILE A 33 -3.52 17.06 26.75
C ILE A 33 -2.64 16.58 25.59
N ASP A 34 -1.64 15.74 25.87
CA ASP A 34 -0.76 15.17 24.86
C ASP A 34 -1.51 14.26 23.88
N ILE A 35 -2.45 13.44 24.37
CA ILE A 35 -3.31 12.62 23.51
C ILE A 35 -4.15 13.51 22.58
N ARG A 36 -4.78 14.58 23.11
CA ARG A 36 -5.55 15.52 22.26
C ARG A 36 -4.68 16.17 21.19
N ARG A 37 -3.46 16.60 21.55
CA ARG A 37 -2.51 17.20 20.58
C ARG A 37 -2.10 16.21 19.50
N LYS A 38 -1.84 14.96 19.88
CA LYS A 38 -1.51 13.88 18.93
C LYS A 38 -2.69 13.58 18.00
N ASN A 39 -3.90 13.47 18.53
CA ASN A 39 -5.10 13.23 17.73
C ASN A 39 -5.34 14.36 16.72
N LYS A 40 -5.24 15.62 17.15
CA LYS A 40 -5.35 16.77 16.24
C LYS A 40 -4.31 16.73 15.12
N ARG A 41 -3.08 16.30 15.42
CA ARG A 41 -2.02 16.14 14.41
C ARG A 41 -2.31 14.98 13.45
N LEU A 42 -2.89 13.88 13.94
CA LEU A 42 -3.32 12.76 13.11
C LEU A 42 -4.45 13.17 12.17
N GLU A 43 -5.46 13.88 12.66
CA GLU A 43 -6.55 14.43 11.83
C GLU A 43 -6.01 15.34 10.72
N GLN A 44 -5.08 16.24 11.05
CA GLN A 44 -4.42 17.09 10.04
C GLN A 44 -3.65 16.28 8.99
N GLN A 45 -2.97 15.21 9.41
CA GLN A 45 -2.28 14.31 8.49
C GLN A 45 -3.25 13.54 7.59
N GLU A 46 -4.40 13.11 8.12
CA GLU A 46 -5.42 12.41 7.34
C GLU A 46 -6.03 13.32 6.28
N VAL A 47 -6.39 14.56 6.63
CA VAL A 47 -6.88 15.55 5.67
C VAL A 47 -5.84 15.81 4.57
N ALA A 48 -4.56 15.96 4.93
CA ALA A 48 -3.50 16.18 3.95
C ALA A 48 -3.30 14.96 3.02
N ILE A 49 -3.43 13.74 3.53
CA ILE A 49 -3.35 12.52 2.72
C ILE A 49 -4.51 12.44 1.73
N HIS A 50 -5.73 12.77 2.16
CA HIS A 50 -6.88 12.79 1.27
C HIS A 50 -6.72 13.82 0.15
N ALA A 51 -6.28 15.04 0.46
CA ALA A 51 -6.00 16.05 -0.56
C ALA A 51 -4.95 15.59 -1.58
N LEU A 52 -3.84 14.98 -1.13
CA LEU A 52 -2.82 14.43 -2.02
C LEU A 52 -3.33 13.26 -2.86
N MET A 53 -4.27 12.46 -2.34
CA MET A 53 -4.90 11.39 -3.11
C MET A 53 -5.80 11.94 -4.21
N ASP A 54 -6.57 12.99 -3.92
CA ASP A 54 -7.46 13.63 -4.88
C ASP A 54 -6.64 14.28 -6.02
N GLU A 55 -5.55 14.98 -5.68
CA GLU A 55 -4.61 15.52 -6.67
C GLU A 55 -4.00 14.43 -7.56
N ASN A 56 -3.63 13.28 -6.98
CA ASN A 56 -3.07 12.16 -7.73
C ASN A 56 -4.09 11.53 -8.67
N ASN A 57 -5.34 11.36 -8.22
CA ASN A 57 -6.41 10.88 -9.09
C ASN A 57 -6.63 11.83 -10.27
N GLN A 58 -6.61 13.15 -10.03
CA GLN A 58 -6.74 14.12 -11.11
C GLN A 58 -5.55 14.10 -12.08
N LEU A 59 -4.33 13.86 -11.59
CA LEU A 59 -3.16 13.66 -12.45
C LEU A 59 -3.27 12.38 -13.28
N ILE A 60 -3.85 11.30 -12.75
CA ILE A 60 -4.09 10.06 -13.49
C ILE A 60 -5.05 10.33 -14.65
N ASP A 61 -6.17 11.00 -14.39
CA ASP A 61 -7.16 11.36 -15.41
C ASP A 61 -6.52 12.21 -16.53
N ASN A 62 -5.71 13.21 -16.16
CA ASN A 62 -4.99 14.05 -17.13
C ASN A 62 -4.00 13.25 -17.99
N VAL A 63 -3.29 12.29 -17.40
CA VAL A 63 -2.34 11.43 -18.13
C VAL A 63 -3.09 10.51 -19.11
N GLU A 64 -4.25 9.99 -18.74
CA GLU A 64 -5.09 9.21 -19.64
C GLU A 64 -5.57 10.05 -20.83
N GLU A 65 -6.04 11.28 -20.59
CA GLU A 65 -6.45 12.20 -21.66
C GLU A 65 -5.30 12.54 -22.63
N LEU A 66 -4.10 12.81 -22.09
CA LEU A 66 -2.92 13.07 -22.92
C LEU A 66 -2.52 11.84 -23.75
N ARG A 67 -2.66 10.64 -23.19
CA ARG A 67 -2.35 9.40 -23.90
C ARG A 67 -3.28 9.18 -25.08
N ASP A 68 -4.57 9.49 -24.92
CA ASP A 68 -5.56 9.39 -26.00
C ASP A 68 -5.24 10.40 -27.11
N LYS A 69 -4.93 11.66 -26.76
CA LYS A 69 -4.49 12.68 -27.73
C LYS A 69 -3.23 12.28 -28.50
N VAL A 70 -2.25 11.67 -27.82
CA VAL A 70 -1.06 11.12 -28.49
C VAL A 70 -1.44 10.00 -29.47
N GLY A 71 -2.41 9.17 -29.12
CA GLY A 71 -2.96 8.15 -30.02
C GLY A 71 -3.60 8.75 -31.27
N GLU A 72 -4.43 9.79 -31.11
CA GLU A 72 -5.05 10.52 -32.22
C GLU A 72 -4.01 11.16 -33.14
N TRP A 73 -3.00 11.82 -32.57
CA TRP A 73 -1.95 12.47 -33.36
C TRP A 73 -1.06 11.48 -34.10
N LYS A 74 -0.81 10.29 -33.52
CA LYS A 74 -0.13 9.22 -34.23
C LYS A 74 -0.95 8.69 -35.40
N ALA A 75 -2.24 8.45 -35.19
CA ALA A 75 -3.13 8.03 -36.27
C ALA A 75 -3.21 9.07 -37.39
N GLU A 76 -3.22 10.36 -37.05
CA GLU A 76 -3.20 11.44 -38.05
C GLU A 76 -1.85 11.53 -38.77
N ALA A 77 -0.73 11.34 -38.06
CA ALA A 77 0.59 11.28 -38.67
C ALA A 77 0.73 10.09 -39.63
N ASP A 78 0.18 8.92 -39.28
CA ASP A 78 0.16 7.74 -40.15
C ASP A 78 -0.71 7.99 -41.39
N ARG A 79 -1.87 8.64 -41.26
CA ARG A 79 -2.70 9.05 -42.40
C ARG A 79 -1.99 10.02 -43.33
N LEU A 80 -1.33 11.04 -42.79
CA LEU A 80 -0.57 12.01 -43.58
C LEU A 80 0.62 11.33 -44.28
N ARG A 81 1.28 10.38 -43.62
CA ARG A 81 2.35 9.57 -44.23
C ARG A 81 1.82 8.73 -45.39
N GLU A 82 0.68 8.06 -45.22
CA GLU A 82 0.02 7.30 -46.27
C GLU A 82 -0.46 8.21 -47.42
N GLN A 83 -0.92 9.43 -47.13
CA GLN A 83 -1.20 10.42 -48.17
C GLN A 83 0.06 10.83 -48.92
N ILE A 84 1.21 11.04 -48.26
CA ILE A 84 2.48 11.36 -48.91
C ILE A 84 2.96 10.21 -49.79
N GLU A 85 2.98 8.97 -49.28
CA GLU A 85 3.38 7.79 -50.06
C GLU A 85 2.47 7.57 -51.28
N ASN A 86 1.17 7.88 -51.16
CA ASN A 86 0.25 7.85 -52.30
C ASN A 86 0.39 9.08 -53.22
N HIS A 87 1.05 10.15 -52.78
CA HIS A 87 1.22 11.42 -53.50
C HIS A 87 2.67 11.66 -53.96
N ASP A 88 3.49 10.61 -54.07
CA ASP A 88 4.81 10.58 -54.73
C ASP A 88 4.75 10.83 -56.26
N MET A 89 3.71 11.52 -56.74
CA MET A 89 3.51 11.96 -58.12
C MET A 89 3.13 13.44 -58.26
N CYS A 90 3.30 14.27 -57.22
CA CYS A 90 3.12 15.71 -57.39
C CYS A 90 4.06 16.54 -56.50
N ASP A 91 4.99 17.25 -57.15
CA ASP A 91 5.91 18.21 -56.56
C ASP A 91 5.19 19.26 -55.67
N GLY A 92 5.68 19.48 -54.45
CA GLY A 92 5.31 20.69 -53.69
C GLY A 92 5.55 20.67 -52.19
N CYS A 93 6.80 20.94 -51.80
CA CYS A 93 7.38 21.53 -50.56
C CYS A 93 6.55 21.84 -49.28
N GLU A 94 5.22 21.96 -49.29
CA GLU A 94 4.40 22.35 -48.13
C GLU A 94 4.04 21.18 -47.21
N HIS A 95 3.85 19.97 -47.76
CA HIS A 95 3.43 18.80 -46.98
C HIS A 95 4.56 18.25 -46.09
N ASN A 96 5.80 18.23 -46.59
CA ASN A 96 6.98 17.84 -45.80
C ASN A 96 7.22 18.78 -44.60
N HIS A 97 6.88 20.06 -44.72
CA HIS A 97 7.02 21.00 -43.60
C HIS A 97 5.98 20.73 -42.51
N ALA A 98 4.75 20.32 -42.88
CA ALA A 98 3.71 19.96 -41.91
C ALA A 98 4.09 18.72 -41.10
N VAL A 99 4.67 17.70 -41.76
CA VAL A 99 5.17 16.47 -41.10
C VAL A 99 6.30 16.77 -40.12
N LEU A 100 7.33 17.51 -40.56
CA LEU A 100 8.44 17.92 -39.68
C LEU A 100 7.95 18.68 -38.43
N LYS A 101 6.93 19.54 -38.59
CA LYS A 101 6.35 20.30 -37.48
C LYS A 101 5.52 19.42 -36.53
N ALA A 102 4.87 18.39 -37.06
CA ALA A 102 4.16 17.39 -36.26
C ALA A 102 5.15 16.50 -35.48
N GLU A 103 6.25 16.08 -36.11
CA GLU A 103 7.31 15.30 -35.45
C GLU A 103 7.97 16.09 -34.31
N GLN A 104 8.32 17.36 -34.53
CA GLN A 104 8.87 18.22 -33.47
C GLN A 104 7.90 18.40 -32.29
N ARG A 105 6.60 18.50 -32.55
CA ARG A 105 5.58 18.58 -31.49
C ARG A 105 5.44 17.26 -30.74
N ALA A 106 5.50 16.14 -31.45
CA ALA A 106 5.47 14.82 -30.84
C ALA A 106 6.69 14.59 -29.93
N GLU A 107 7.89 14.99 -30.37
CA GLU A 107 9.10 14.92 -29.55
C GLU A 107 9.03 15.81 -28.30
N ALA A 108 8.53 17.05 -28.43
CA ALA A 108 8.35 17.95 -27.30
C ALA A 108 7.39 17.38 -26.25
N LEU A 109 6.28 16.78 -26.67
CA LEU A 109 5.34 16.13 -25.75
C LEU A 109 5.92 14.89 -25.09
N VAL A 110 6.77 14.12 -25.78
CA VAL A 110 7.45 12.97 -25.16
C VAL A 110 8.37 13.43 -24.03
N ILE A 111 9.07 14.55 -24.22
CA ILE A 111 9.91 15.15 -23.17
C ILE A 111 9.06 15.62 -21.98
N GLU A 112 7.92 16.24 -22.24
CA GLU A 112 7.01 16.70 -21.18
C GLU A 112 6.39 15.53 -20.39
N VAL A 113 5.92 14.48 -21.08
CA VAL A 113 5.38 13.28 -20.45
C VAL A 113 6.44 12.59 -19.60
N THR A 114 7.69 12.49 -20.08
CA THR A 114 8.77 11.89 -19.29
C THR A 114 9.10 12.70 -18.03
N ALA A 115 9.12 14.04 -18.13
CA ALA A 115 9.31 14.91 -16.97
C ALA A 115 8.18 14.75 -15.92
N LEU A 116 6.91 14.76 -16.36
CA LEU A 116 5.77 14.55 -15.46
C LEU A 116 5.78 13.15 -14.81
N GLN A 117 6.29 12.14 -15.53
CA GLN A 117 6.37 10.78 -15.03
C GLN A 117 7.48 10.60 -13.99
N GLU A 118 8.59 11.33 -14.12
CA GLU A 118 9.61 11.45 -13.08
C GLU A 118 9.06 12.14 -11.82
N GLU A 119 8.34 13.24 -11.97
CA GLU A 119 7.69 13.94 -10.85
C GLU A 119 6.67 13.03 -10.12
N ASN A 120 5.88 12.27 -10.87
CA ASN A 120 4.93 11.31 -10.30
C ASN A 120 5.63 10.20 -9.51
N ASN A 121 6.79 9.72 -9.99
CA ASN A 121 7.60 8.75 -9.27
C ASN A 121 8.18 9.32 -7.98
N ASP A 122 8.61 10.57 -7.96
CA ASP A 122 9.14 11.22 -6.77
C ASP A 122 8.05 11.54 -5.73
N LEU A 123 6.85 11.92 -6.19
CA LEU A 123 5.67 12.03 -5.33
C LEU A 123 5.30 10.67 -4.72
N LYS A 124 5.29 9.58 -5.51
CA LYS A 124 5.05 8.21 -5.00
C LYS A 124 6.06 7.81 -3.93
N LYS A 125 7.36 8.08 -4.14
CA LYS A 125 8.39 7.85 -3.12
C LYS A 125 8.13 8.65 -1.85
N THR A 126 7.70 9.91 -1.98
CA THR A 126 7.39 10.79 -0.86
C THR A 126 6.19 10.27 -0.05
N VAL A 127 5.13 9.84 -0.74
CA VAL A 127 3.95 9.21 -0.12
C VAL A 127 4.33 7.92 0.61
N GLU A 128 5.13 7.05 0.00
CA GLU A 128 5.62 5.83 0.64
C GLU A 128 6.48 6.13 1.88
N ARG A 129 7.32 7.17 1.82
CA ARG A 129 8.10 7.64 2.98
C ARG A 129 7.19 8.12 4.11
N LEU A 130 6.14 8.87 3.80
CA LEU A 130 5.15 9.33 4.79
C LEU A 130 4.34 8.16 5.38
N LYS A 131 3.97 7.16 4.57
CA LYS A 131 3.31 5.93 5.04
C LYS A 131 4.20 5.11 5.96
N ARG A 132 5.50 4.99 5.68
CA ARG A 132 6.47 4.26 6.54
C ARG A 132 6.77 4.99 7.84
N ASN A 133 6.77 6.33 7.82
CA ASN A 133 6.98 7.16 9.01
C ASN A 133 5.71 7.36 9.84
N ARG A 134 4.58 6.72 9.48
CA ARG A 134 3.39 6.67 10.33
C ARG A 134 3.75 5.86 11.58
N PRO A 135 3.68 6.43 12.80
CA PRO A 135 3.78 5.63 14.01
C PRO A 135 2.66 4.57 13.95
N VAL A 136 3.00 3.32 14.25
CA VAL A 136 2.01 2.24 14.45
C VAL A 136 1.01 2.78 15.46
N VAL A 137 -0.18 3.11 14.97
CA VAL A 137 -1.31 3.49 15.80
C VAL A 137 -1.67 2.22 16.57
N GLY A 138 -1.11 2.06 17.76
CA GLY A 138 -1.76 1.26 18.78
C GLY A 138 -3.21 1.75 18.83
N ARG A 139 -4.16 0.82 18.66
CA ARG A 139 -5.60 1.13 18.70
C ARG A 139 -5.85 2.14 19.81
N PRO A 140 -6.58 3.25 19.55
CA PRO A 140 -6.93 4.15 20.63
C PRO A 140 -7.58 3.30 21.72
N ALA A 141 -7.05 3.37 22.94
CA ALA A 141 -7.74 2.81 24.09
C ALA A 141 -9.12 3.48 24.11
N ARG A 142 -10.15 2.75 23.72
CA ARG A 142 -11.53 3.17 23.90
C ARG A 142 -11.68 3.38 25.40
N VAL A 143 -11.74 4.63 25.82
CA VAL A 143 -12.33 4.96 27.11
C VAL A 143 -13.78 4.56 26.95
N ASN A 144 -14.15 3.44 27.56
CA ASN A 144 -15.51 2.93 27.53
C ASN A 144 -16.40 3.98 28.22
N PRO A 145 -17.37 4.60 27.53
CA PRO A 145 -18.36 5.46 28.19
C PRO A 145 -19.32 4.66 29.09
N ASP A 146 -19.31 3.32 28.96
CA ASP A 146 -20.33 2.44 29.54
C ASP A 146 -19.97 1.86 30.91
N PHE A 147 -18.90 2.32 31.58
CA PHE A 147 -18.53 1.74 32.88
C PHE A 147 -19.51 2.12 34.00
N ASP A 148 -20.22 3.24 33.89
CA ASP A 148 -21.26 3.63 34.85
C ASP A 148 -22.65 3.05 34.52
N ASP A 149 -22.91 2.66 33.27
CA ASP A 149 -24.18 2.02 32.86
C ASP A 149 -24.13 0.47 32.91
N ALA A 150 -22.94 -0.14 32.79
CA ALA A 150 -22.78 -1.60 32.81
C ALA A 150 -22.96 -2.26 34.19
N VAL A 151 -23.08 -1.47 35.27
CA VAL A 151 -23.40 -1.99 36.62
C VAL A 151 -24.91 -2.24 36.79
N LYS A 152 -25.76 -1.67 35.92
CA LYS A 152 -27.24 -1.73 36.08
C LYS A 152 -27.96 -2.83 35.31
N SER A 153 -27.28 -3.59 34.45
CA SER A 153 -27.93 -4.67 33.67
C SER A 153 -27.35 -6.05 34.00
N MET A 154 -27.41 -6.45 35.27
CA MET A 154 -27.46 -7.87 35.63
C MET A 154 -28.88 -8.39 35.33
N GLU A 155 -29.13 -8.81 34.09
CA GLU A 155 -30.16 -9.81 33.80
C GLU A 155 -29.60 -10.84 32.82
N THR A 156 -29.08 -11.92 33.41
CA THR A 156 -28.72 -13.16 32.73
C THR A 156 -29.95 -13.74 32.02
N LYS A 157 -29.96 -13.68 30.68
CA LYS A 157 -30.71 -14.62 29.85
C LYS A 157 -29.73 -15.64 29.27
N VAL A 158 -29.77 -16.83 29.84
CA VAL A 158 -29.09 -18.02 29.31
C VAL A 158 -29.81 -18.45 28.03
N LEU A 159 -29.12 -18.37 26.89
CA LEU A 159 -29.56 -19.00 25.63
C LEU A 159 -28.96 -20.41 25.55
N PRO A 160 -29.72 -21.40 25.04
CA PRO A 160 -29.32 -22.81 25.08
C PRO A 160 -28.22 -23.13 24.06
N ASP A 161 -27.40 -24.14 24.41
CA ASP A 161 -26.30 -24.67 23.61
C ASP A 161 -26.78 -25.18 22.24
N GLY A 162 -26.57 -24.36 21.20
CA GLY A 162 -26.60 -24.81 19.81
C GLY A 162 -25.23 -25.41 19.43
N PRO A 163 -25.19 -26.39 18.52
CA PRO A 163 -23.94 -27.05 18.13
C PRO A 163 -23.01 -25.99 17.54
N GLY A 164 -21.83 -25.83 18.15
CA GLY A 164 -20.79 -24.94 17.61
C GLY A 164 -20.47 -25.39 16.20
N GLU A 165 -20.86 -24.58 15.22
CA GLU A 165 -20.26 -24.64 13.89
C GLU A 165 -18.76 -24.39 14.10
N ASP A 166 -18.01 -25.46 13.88
CA ASP A 166 -16.57 -25.46 13.73
C ASP A 166 -16.23 -24.54 12.56
N THR A 167 -16.21 -23.23 12.83
CA THR A 167 -15.67 -22.22 11.95
C THR A 167 -14.15 -22.35 12.04
N GLY A 168 -13.67 -23.47 11.49
CA GLY A 168 -12.32 -23.59 11.02
C GLY A 168 -12.11 -22.45 10.03
N HIS A 169 -11.57 -21.34 10.52
CA HIS A 169 -11.03 -20.30 9.68
C HIS A 169 -9.97 -20.98 8.82
N GLN A 170 -10.35 -21.40 7.62
CA GLN A 170 -9.42 -21.89 6.62
C GLN A 170 -8.40 -20.77 6.42
N GLU A 171 -7.17 -20.98 6.91
CA GLU A 171 -6.05 -20.10 6.58
C GLU A 171 -6.00 -20.04 5.06
N ARG A 172 -6.34 -18.88 4.48
CA ARG A 172 -6.22 -18.65 3.04
C ARG A 172 -4.81 -19.02 2.61
N ASP A 173 -4.67 -19.68 1.47
CA ASP A 173 -3.37 -20.11 0.99
C ASP A 173 -2.40 -18.91 0.90
N ARG A 174 -1.24 -19.04 1.55
CA ARG A 174 -0.19 -18.00 1.62
C ARG A 174 0.32 -17.58 0.25
N PHE A 175 0.19 -18.44 -0.76
CA PHE A 175 0.65 -18.20 -2.12
C PHE A 175 -0.47 -17.87 -3.11
N ASP A 176 -1.71 -17.72 -2.65
CA ASP A 176 -2.89 -17.48 -3.49
C ASP A 176 -2.79 -16.19 -4.32
N GLY A 177 -2.05 -15.18 -3.83
CA GLY A 177 -1.75 -13.97 -4.61
C GLY A 177 -0.56 -14.11 -5.56
N ILE A 178 0.36 -15.03 -5.31
CA ILE A 178 1.63 -15.15 -6.03
C ILE A 178 1.50 -16.03 -7.27
N VAL A 179 0.80 -17.16 -7.15
CA VAL A 179 0.61 -18.09 -8.28
C VAL A 179 -0.11 -17.41 -9.46
N PRO A 180 -1.22 -16.66 -9.26
CA PRO A 180 -1.87 -15.93 -10.35
C PRO A 180 -1.01 -14.79 -10.90
N MET A 181 -0.20 -14.13 -10.06
CA MET A 181 0.69 -13.05 -10.48
C MET A 181 1.79 -13.57 -11.42
N MET A 182 2.41 -14.71 -11.07
CA MET A 182 3.38 -15.39 -11.94
C MET A 182 2.74 -15.85 -13.26
N ALA A 183 1.52 -16.41 -13.19
CA ALA A 183 0.79 -16.88 -14.37
C ALA A 183 0.34 -15.73 -15.29
N LYS A 184 0.00 -14.55 -14.75
CA LYS A 184 -0.41 -13.37 -15.53
C LYS A 184 0.78 -12.59 -16.09
N HIS A 185 1.97 -12.69 -15.49
CA HIS A 185 3.15 -11.96 -15.92
C HIS A 185 3.54 -12.29 -17.37
N LYS A 186 3.81 -11.26 -18.19
CA LYS A 186 4.09 -11.41 -19.64
C LYS A 186 5.16 -12.47 -19.96
N VAL A 187 6.17 -12.59 -19.09
CA VAL A 187 7.30 -13.51 -19.23
C VAL A 187 7.18 -14.75 -18.31
N GLY A 188 6.31 -14.69 -17.30
CA GLY A 188 6.12 -15.72 -16.26
C GLY A 188 5.09 -16.80 -16.59
N LYS A 189 4.29 -16.60 -17.65
CA LYS A 189 3.21 -17.51 -18.12
C LYS A 189 3.56 -18.99 -18.29
N SER A 190 4.84 -19.34 -18.36
CA SER A 190 5.30 -20.72 -18.59
C SER A 190 5.97 -21.38 -17.37
N TYR A 191 5.96 -20.71 -16.21
CA TYR A 191 6.47 -21.32 -14.97
C TYR A 191 5.40 -22.19 -14.33
N LYS A 192 5.75 -23.44 -14.05
CA LYS A 192 4.93 -24.36 -13.26
C LYS A 192 5.24 -24.15 -11.78
N ALA A 193 4.21 -23.91 -10.98
CA ALA A 193 4.32 -23.81 -9.52
C ALA A 193 4.29 -25.21 -8.90
N GLU A 194 5.20 -25.47 -7.98
CA GLU A 194 5.32 -26.71 -7.23
C GLU A 194 5.51 -26.37 -5.74
N ARG A 195 4.62 -26.87 -4.88
CA ARG A 195 4.70 -26.61 -3.44
C ARG A 195 5.71 -27.58 -2.83
N LEU A 196 6.71 -27.04 -2.14
CA LEU A 196 7.72 -27.84 -1.42
C LEU A 196 7.36 -27.99 0.06
N SER A 197 6.84 -26.93 0.67
CA SER A 197 6.43 -26.91 2.08
C SER A 197 5.31 -25.88 2.31
N PRO A 198 4.73 -25.78 3.52
CA PRO A 198 3.69 -24.78 3.82
C PRO A 198 4.18 -23.34 3.61
N ASP A 199 5.48 -23.10 3.78
CA ASP A 199 6.15 -21.81 3.69
C ASP A 199 7.03 -21.65 2.44
N ARG A 200 7.15 -22.67 1.57
CA ARG A 200 8.01 -22.60 0.38
C ARG A 200 7.34 -23.14 -0.89
N MET A 201 7.53 -22.40 -1.97
CA MET A 201 7.04 -22.73 -3.30
C MET A 201 8.14 -22.56 -4.33
N GLU A 202 8.21 -23.48 -5.29
CA GLU A 202 9.16 -23.45 -6.39
C GLU A 202 8.45 -23.18 -7.71
N PHE A 203 9.04 -22.35 -8.56
CA PHE A 203 8.59 -22.10 -9.92
C PHE A 203 9.64 -22.61 -10.90
N ARG A 204 9.22 -23.53 -11.77
CA ARG A 204 10.09 -24.18 -12.76
C ARG A 204 9.64 -23.88 -14.19
N LYS A 205 10.58 -23.55 -15.06
CA LYS A 205 10.37 -23.42 -16.50
C LYS A 205 11.50 -24.13 -17.24
N ARG A 206 11.18 -24.84 -18.32
CA ARG A 206 12.18 -25.57 -19.13
C ARG A 206 13.23 -24.59 -19.66
N GLY A 207 14.51 -24.91 -19.45
CA GLY A 207 15.63 -24.08 -19.90
C GLY A 207 15.91 -22.84 -19.04
N CYS A 208 15.30 -22.73 -17.87
CA CYS A 208 15.54 -21.66 -16.89
C CYS A 208 15.94 -22.25 -15.55
N SER A 209 16.68 -21.48 -14.75
CA SER A 209 16.94 -21.82 -13.35
C SER A 209 15.66 -21.79 -12.54
N ARG A 210 15.59 -22.64 -11.50
CA ARG A 210 14.45 -22.67 -10.58
C ARG A 210 14.37 -21.39 -9.74
N ILE A 211 13.16 -20.88 -9.56
CA ILE A 211 12.89 -19.77 -8.65
C ILE A 211 12.25 -20.35 -7.38
N LEU A 212 12.81 -20.04 -6.23
CA LEU A 212 12.28 -20.42 -4.93
C LEU A 212 11.69 -19.20 -4.23
N VAL A 213 10.46 -19.34 -3.74
CA VAL A 213 9.73 -18.34 -2.95
C VAL A 213 9.52 -18.86 -1.55
N THR A 214 9.90 -18.08 -0.55
CA THR A 214 9.68 -18.39 0.87
C THR A 214 8.77 -17.35 1.51
N MET A 215 7.73 -17.82 2.22
CA MET A 215 6.76 -17.02 2.96
C MET A 215 6.46 -17.65 4.33
N PRO A 216 7.19 -17.24 5.38
CA PRO A 216 7.00 -17.76 6.74
C PRO A 216 5.59 -17.52 7.31
N SER A 217 4.90 -16.47 6.85
CA SER A 217 3.51 -16.19 7.23
C SER A 217 2.72 -15.52 6.09
N ILE A 218 1.38 -15.56 6.15
CA ILE A 218 0.51 -14.92 5.15
C ILE A 218 0.71 -13.39 5.06
N LYS A 219 1.21 -12.76 6.14
CA LYS A 219 1.52 -11.33 6.21
C LYS A 219 2.98 -11.00 5.89
N SER A 220 3.82 -12.02 5.67
CA SER A 220 5.24 -11.82 5.37
C SER A 220 5.45 -11.37 3.92
N VAL A 221 6.49 -10.58 3.69
CA VAL A 221 6.91 -10.23 2.33
C VAL A 221 7.54 -11.47 1.68
N PRO A 222 7.14 -11.85 0.46
CA PRO A 222 7.72 -12.99 -0.23
C PRO A 222 9.21 -12.78 -0.48
N GLN A 223 10.01 -13.76 -0.07
CA GLN A 223 11.44 -13.79 -0.32
C GLN A 223 11.71 -14.62 -1.56
N TRP A 224 12.31 -13.98 -2.58
CA TRP A 224 12.61 -14.61 -3.86
C TRP A 224 14.07 -15.03 -3.90
N SER A 225 14.35 -16.20 -4.45
CA SER A 225 15.72 -16.65 -4.68
C SER A 225 15.86 -17.47 -5.95
N VAL A 226 16.99 -17.34 -6.62
CA VAL A 226 17.34 -18.10 -7.83
C VAL A 226 18.75 -18.63 -7.63
N ASN A 227 18.95 -19.94 -7.77
CA ASN A 227 20.23 -20.62 -7.48
C ASN A 227 20.80 -20.32 -6.07
N GLY A 228 19.93 -20.04 -5.09
CA GLY A 228 20.34 -19.70 -3.72
C GLY A 228 20.64 -18.22 -3.49
N GLU A 229 20.68 -17.39 -4.54
CA GLU A 229 20.87 -15.94 -4.39
C GLU A 229 19.54 -15.21 -4.18
N PRO A 230 19.44 -14.30 -3.20
CA PRO A 230 18.23 -13.54 -2.94
C PRO A 230 17.96 -12.52 -4.04
N ARG A 231 16.68 -12.32 -4.39
CA ARG A 231 16.20 -11.38 -5.42
C ARG A 231 15.22 -10.39 -4.82
N LYS A 232 15.22 -9.17 -5.37
CA LYS A 232 14.45 -8.04 -4.82
C LYS A 232 12.94 -8.15 -5.10
N GLY A 233 12.56 -8.91 -6.12
CA GLY A 233 11.16 -9.09 -6.49
C GLY A 233 10.96 -10.14 -7.57
N ILE A 234 9.70 -10.31 -7.97
CA ILE A 234 9.28 -11.31 -8.97
C ILE A 234 9.94 -11.08 -10.34
N GLU A 235 10.05 -9.82 -10.78
CA GLU A 235 10.64 -9.47 -12.09
C GLU A 235 12.14 -9.81 -12.15
N ASP A 236 12.88 -9.38 -11.12
CA ASP A 236 14.31 -9.69 -10.92
C ASP A 236 14.55 -11.20 -10.83
N ALA A 237 13.67 -11.94 -10.16
CA ALA A 237 13.75 -13.40 -10.10
C ALA A 237 13.48 -14.07 -11.45
N ILE A 238 12.50 -13.58 -12.23
CA ILE A 238 12.24 -14.08 -13.58
C ILE A 238 13.43 -13.79 -14.49
N GLU A 239 14.00 -12.59 -14.45
CA GLU A 239 15.15 -12.21 -15.27
C GLU A 239 16.39 -13.04 -14.90
N ALA A 240 16.73 -13.13 -13.62
CA ALA A 240 17.86 -13.93 -13.13
C ALA A 240 17.71 -15.42 -13.47
N SER A 241 16.49 -15.95 -13.50
CA SER A 241 16.26 -17.34 -13.87
C SER A 241 16.50 -17.65 -15.35
N ARG A 242 16.52 -16.64 -16.21
CA ARG A 242 16.78 -16.79 -17.66
C ARG A 242 18.27 -16.83 -17.98
N VAL A 243 19.12 -16.36 -17.07
CA VAL A 243 20.58 -16.46 -17.19
C VAL A 243 20.95 -17.92 -16.92
N THR A 244 21.01 -18.72 -17.99
CA THR A 244 21.46 -20.10 -17.95
C THR A 244 22.86 -20.14 -17.33
N GLN A 245 23.05 -20.90 -16.25
CA GLN A 245 24.40 -21.28 -15.86
C GLN A 245 25.05 -21.98 -17.06
N VAL A 246 26.15 -21.40 -17.54
CA VAL A 246 27.15 -22.16 -18.29
C VAL A 246 27.62 -23.23 -17.31
N PHE A 247 27.28 -24.49 -17.58
CA PHE A 247 27.82 -25.61 -16.82
C PHE A 247 29.33 -25.64 -17.08
N GLU A 248 30.13 -25.45 -16.04
CA GLU A 248 31.48 -26.06 -15.96
C GLU A 248 31.33 -27.52 -15.51
#